data_AF-A0A5C5T213-F1
#
_entry.id   AF-A0A5C5T213-F1
#
_cell.length_a   1.000
_cell.length_b   1.000
_cell.length_c   1.000
_cell.angle_alpha   90.00
_cell.angle_beta   90.00
_cell.angle_gamma   90.00
#
_symmetry.space_group_name_H-M   'P 1'
#
loop_
_entity.id
_entity.type
_entity.pdbx_description
1 polymer ?
#
loop_
_entity_poly.entity_id
_entity_poly.type
_entity_poly.pdbx_seq_one_letter_code
_entity_poly.pdbx_strand_id
1 'polypeptide(L)'
;MLPVFGENEHKVLHALKLNGFNQTYSVKKKIKETSLYSVYLLSVKKKTLTRDEVLLIEHPPAKESSAHILPININELGTTTETIQKIAEAVYAHFARNPYWFR
;
A
#
# COMPACT_ATOMS: atom_id res chain seq x y z
N MET A 1 23.56 0.64 -9.61
CA MET A 1 22.93 -0.37 -8.73
C MET A 1 21.43 -0.27 -8.92
N LEU A 2 20.79 -1.25 -9.56
CA LEU A 2 19.34 -1.29 -9.72
C LEU A 2 18.73 -1.85 -8.42
N PRO A 3 17.73 -1.18 -7.82
CA PRO A 3 17.02 -1.74 -6.69
C PRO A 3 16.29 -3.02 -7.12
N VAL A 4 16.48 -4.10 -6.36
CA VAL A 4 15.87 -5.42 -6.57
C VAL A 4 14.38 -5.33 -6.28
N PHE A 5 13.57 -5.01 -7.29
CA PHE A 5 12.11 -4.88 -7.19
C PHE A 5 11.33 -6.14 -7.60
N GLY A 6 11.98 -7.12 -8.23
CA GLY A 6 11.31 -8.22 -8.95
C GLY A 6 10.48 -9.20 -8.12
N GLU A 7 10.95 -9.65 -6.94
CA GLU A 7 10.23 -10.70 -6.18
C GLU A 7 9.02 -10.17 -5.39
N ASN A 8 9.07 -8.93 -4.92
CA ASN A 8 7.98 -8.35 -4.14
C ASN A 8 6.85 -7.81 -5.03
N GLU A 9 7.16 -7.33 -6.24
CA GLU A 9 6.14 -6.87 -7.19
C GLU A 9 5.18 -7.99 -7.59
N HIS A 10 5.69 -9.20 -7.87
CA HIS A 10 4.83 -10.33 -8.24
C HIS A 10 3.86 -10.71 -7.12
N LYS A 11 4.31 -10.73 -5.86
CA LYS A 11 3.45 -11.00 -4.70
C LYS A 11 2.41 -9.91 -4.48
N VAL A 12 2.79 -8.65 -4.63
CA VAL A 12 1.88 -7.50 -4.50
C VAL A 12 0.83 -7.50 -5.62
N LEU A 13 1.25 -7.69 -6.87
CA LEU A 13 0.34 -7.80 -8.01
C LEU A 13 -0.59 -9.01 -7.91
N HIS A 14 -0.10 -10.13 -7.34
CA HIS A 14 -0.93 -11.29 -7.05
C HIS A 14 -1.96 -11.00 -5.97
N ALA A 15 -1.57 -10.34 -4.87
CA ALA A 15 -2.49 -9.92 -3.81
C ALA A 15 -3.55 -8.94 -4.33
N LEU A 16 -3.16 -8.01 -5.21
CA LEU A 16 -4.08 -7.09 -5.87
C LEU A 16 -5.11 -7.82 -6.74
N LYS A 17 -4.65 -8.79 -7.55
CA LYS A 17 -5.53 -9.62 -8.39
C LYS A 17 -6.48 -10.47 -7.55
N LEU A 18 -6.00 -11.11 -6.48
CA LEU A 18 -6.82 -11.93 -5.59
C LEU A 18 -7.91 -11.11 -4.90
N ASN A 19 -7.65 -9.84 -4.60
CA ASN A 19 -8.61 -8.94 -3.97
C ASN A 19 -9.48 -8.17 -5.00
N GLY A 20 -9.45 -8.55 -6.28
CA GLY A 20 -10.33 -7.99 -7.32
C GLY A 20 -9.92 -6.61 -7.83
N PHE A 21 -8.71 -6.14 -7.53
CA PHE A 21 -8.21 -4.85 -8.01
C PHE A 21 -7.76 -4.96 -9.48
N ASN A 22 -8.70 -4.70 -10.40
CA ASN A 22 -8.51 -4.90 -11.84
C ASN A 22 -7.81 -3.72 -12.57
N GLN A 23 -7.12 -2.84 -11.83
CA GLN A 23 -6.42 -1.68 -12.41
C GLN A 23 -4.94 -1.98 -12.61
N THR A 24 -4.30 -1.27 -13.54
CA THR A 24 -2.85 -1.39 -13.75
C THR A 24 -2.12 -0.61 -12.66
N TYR A 25 -1.78 -1.31 -11.58
CA TYR A 25 -0.96 -0.79 -10.49
C TYR A 25 0.51 -0.99 -10.81
N SER A 26 1.33 0.01 -10.51
CA SER A 26 2.79 -0.12 -10.49
C SER A 26 3.28 0.16 -9.07
N VAL A 27 4.06 -0.76 -8.51
CA VAL A 27 4.63 -0.56 -7.17
C VAL A 27 5.74 0.47 -7.29
N LYS A 28 5.55 1.66 -6.69
CA LYS A 28 6.59 2.69 -6.66
C LYS A 28 7.63 2.38 -5.59
N LYS A 29 7.18 2.02 -4.39
CA LYS A 29 8.07 1.89 -3.22
C LYS A 29 7.47 1.03 -2.12
N LYS A 30 8.30 0.21 -1.46
CA LYS A 30 7.96 -0.38 -0.14
C LYS A 30 8.23 0.66 0.94
N ILE A 31 7.21 1.01 1.71
CA ILE A 31 7.29 2.04 2.76
C ILE A 31 7.62 1.40 4.10
N LYS A 32 6.95 0.30 4.42
CA LYS A 32 7.14 -0.41 5.68
C LYS A 32 6.81 -1.88 5.52
N GLU A 33 7.50 -2.74 6.25
CA GLU A 33 7.18 -4.15 6.35
C GLU A 33 7.40 -4.61 7.78
N THR A 34 6.41 -5.31 8.32
CA THR A 34 6.41 -5.84 9.68
C THR A 34 5.79 -7.24 9.64
N SER A 35 5.91 -7.97 10.74
CA SER A 35 5.29 -9.30 10.88
C SER A 35 3.75 -9.27 10.83
N LEU A 36 3.13 -8.11 11.06
CA LEU A 36 1.67 -7.95 11.15
C LEU A 36 1.07 -7.25 9.94
N TYR A 37 1.86 -6.44 9.23
CA TYR A 37 1.41 -5.72 8.03
C TYR A 37 2.59 -5.20 7.20
N SER A 38 2.33 -5.01 5.92
CA SER A 38 3.23 -4.42 4.93
C SER A 38 2.53 -3.23 4.26
N VAL A 39 3.28 -2.17 3.99
CA VAL A 39 2.79 -0.93 3.38
C VAL A 39 3.60 -0.64 2.13
N TYR A 40 2.89 -0.49 1.01
CA TYR A 40 3.46 -0.20 -0.30
C TYR A 40 2.82 1.06 -0.87
N LEU A 41 3.62 1.87 -1.56
CA LEU A 41 3.13 2.96 -2.38
C LEU A 41 2.94 2.43 -3.80
N LEU A 42 1.72 2.54 -4.30
CA LEU A 42 1.32 2.19 -5.65
C LEU A 42 1.06 3.46 -6.46
N SER A 43 1.39 3.40 -7.74
CA SER A 43 0.95 4.38 -8.73
C SER A 43 -0.08 3.72 -9.62
N VAL A 44 -1.24 4.34 -9.75
CA VAL A 44 -2.31 3.93 -10.66
C VAL A 44 -2.24 4.77 -11.91
N LYS A 45 -2.05 4.11 -13.07
CA LYS A 45 -2.26 4.74 -14.37
C LYS A 45 -3.68 4.49 -14.83
N LYS A 46 -4.57 5.48 -14.69
CA LYS A 46 -5.93 5.40 -15.23
C LYS A 46 -6.17 6.50 -16.24
N LYS A 47 -6.08 6.13 -17.53
CA LYS A 47 -6.36 6.90 -18.77
C LYS A 47 -5.71 8.30 -18.91
N THR A 48 -5.86 9.19 -17.93
CA THR A 48 -5.38 10.58 -17.96
C THR A 48 -4.89 11.12 -16.61
N LEU A 49 -5.04 10.36 -15.51
CA LEU A 49 -4.51 10.76 -14.20
C LEU A 49 -3.61 9.65 -13.64
N THR A 50 -2.41 10.04 -13.21
CA THR A 50 -1.59 9.28 -12.29
C THR A 50 -1.98 9.67 -10.87
N ARG A 51 -2.47 8.70 -10.10
CA ARG A 51 -2.73 8.89 -8.67
C ARG A 51 -1.87 7.92 -7.89
N ASP A 52 -1.35 8.40 -6.78
CA ASP A 52 -0.65 7.59 -5.82
C ASP A 52 -1.64 7.04 -4.79
N GLU A 53 -1.58 5.74 -4.56
CA GLU A 53 -2.40 5.03 -3.60
C GLU A 53 -1.51 4.19 -2.68
N VAL A 54 -1.97 3.93 -1.46
CA VAL A 54 -1.23 3.07 -0.53
C VAL A 54 -1.88 1.71 -0.49
N LEU A 55 -1.09 0.67 -0.72
CA LEU A 55 -1.50 -0.69 -0.45
C LEU A 55 -1.03 -1.09 0.94
N LEU A 56 -1.99 -1.35 1.81
CA LEU A 56 -1.79 -1.99 3.10
C LEU A 56 -2.12 -3.47 2.94
N ILE A 57 -1.15 -4.35 3.16
CA ILE A 57 -1.37 -5.78 3.25
C ILE A 57 -1.22 -6.15 4.71
N GLU A 58 -2.28 -6.69 5.30
CA GLU A 58 -2.29 -7.08 6.69
C GLU A 58 -2.10 -8.60 6.78
N HIS A 59 -1.24 -9.01 7.73
CA HIS A 59 -0.83 -10.40 7.99
C HIS A 59 -1.16 -10.76 9.44
N PRO A 60 -2.46 -10.91 9.78
CA PRO A 60 -2.85 -11.28 11.14
C PRO A 60 -2.40 -12.72 11.45
N PRO A 61 -1.94 -13.01 12.68
CA PRO A 61 -1.60 -14.37 13.06
C PRO A 61 -2.84 -15.27 12.96
N ALA A 62 -2.67 -16.43 12.31
CA ALA A 62 -3.72 -17.45 12.15
C ALA A 62 -4.98 -17.00 11.36
N LYS A 63 -4.87 -15.97 10.52
CA LYS A 63 -5.94 -15.51 9.62
C LYS A 63 -5.39 -15.28 8.21
N GLU A 64 -6.26 -15.27 7.22
CA GLU A 64 -5.88 -14.98 5.84
C GLU A 64 -5.42 -13.52 5.69
N SER A 65 -4.39 -13.34 4.86
CA SER A 65 -3.86 -12.02 4.54
C SER A 65 -4.94 -11.17 3.85
N SER A 66 -5.11 -9.94 4.28
CA SER A 66 -6.10 -9.01 3.70
C SER A 66 -5.38 -7.83 3.04
N ALA A 67 -5.86 -7.38 1.89
CA ALA A 67 -5.26 -6.27 1.15
C ALA A 67 -6.24 -5.10 1.04
N HIS A 68 -5.77 -3.92 1.44
CA HIS A 68 -6.56 -2.69 1.48
C HIS A 68 -5.86 -1.58 0.69
N ILE A 69 -6.61 -0.92 -0.19
CA ILE A 69 -6.16 0.29 -0.87
C ILE A 69 -6.63 1.50 -0.07
N LEU A 70 -5.67 2.27 0.43
CA LEU A 70 -5.91 3.52 1.15
C LEU A 70 -5.65 4.68 0.18
N PRO A 71 -6.68 5.48 -0.14
CA PRO A 71 -6.51 6.63 -1.01
C PRO A 71 -5.70 7.69 -0.26
N ILE A 72 -4.63 8.17 -0.88
CA ILE A 72 -3.85 9.30 -0.36
C ILE A 72 -3.80 10.41 -1.39
N ASN A 73 -3.84 11.66 -0.92
CA ASN A 73 -3.67 12.81 -1.78
C ASN A 73 -2.24 13.34 -1.61
N ILE A 74 -1.32 12.80 -2.41
CA ILE A 74 0.04 13.35 -2.51
C ILE A 74 -0.02 14.52 -3.50
N ASN A 75 0.21 15.74 -3.01
CA ASN A 75 0.48 16.86 -3.90
C ASN A 75 1.86 16.61 -4.52
N GLU A 76 1.99 16.78 -5.84
CA GLU A 76 3.25 16.54 -6.58
C GLU A 76 4.45 17.35 -6.07
N LEU A 77 4.21 18.39 -5.26
CA LEU A 77 5.22 19.25 -4.64
C LEU A 77 5.63 18.79 -3.22
N GLY A 78 5.03 17.73 -2.69
CA GLY A 78 5.32 17.22 -1.35
C GLY A 78 6.69 16.56 -1.28
N THR A 79 7.44 16.88 -0.23
CA THR A 79 8.71 16.22 0.05
C THR A 79 8.52 14.74 0.39
N THR A 80 9.59 13.93 0.27
CA THR A 80 9.58 12.51 0.66
C THR A 80 9.05 12.32 2.09
N THR A 81 9.35 13.24 3.00
CA THR A 81 8.89 13.22 4.39
C THR A 81 7.39 13.43 4.49
N GLU A 82 6.84 14.43 3.81
CA GLU A 82 5.38 14.67 3.78
C GLU A 82 4.62 13.49 3.18
N THR A 83 5.20 12.87 2.15
CA THR A 83 4.63 11.65 1.54
C THR A 83 4.57 10.52 2.56
N ILE A 84 5.66 10.24 3.27
CA ILE A 84 5.71 9.19 4.29
C ILE A 84 4.72 9.50 5.44
N GLN A 85 4.63 10.76 5.84
CA GLN A 85 3.70 11.18 6.89
C GLN A 85 2.25 10.93 6.49
N LYS A 86 1.83 11.34 5.28
CA LYS A 86 0.49 11.07 4.76
C LYS A 86 0.17 9.58 4.67
N ILE A 87 1.17 8.77 4.28
CA ILE A 87 1.03 7.30 4.25
C ILE A 87 0.82 6.76 5.67
N ALA A 88 1.62 7.22 6.63
CA ALA A 88 1.49 6.81 8.03
C ALA A 88 0.14 7.22 8.62
N GLU A 89 -0.35 8.42 8.32
CA GLU A 89 -1.67 8.90 8.75
C GLU A 89 -2.81 8.06 8.15
N ALA A 90 -2.73 7.73 6.86
CA ALA A 90 -3.73 6.88 6.21
C ALA A 90 -3.78 5.48 6.84
N VAL A 91 -2.62 4.87 7.09
CA VAL A 91 -2.51 3.57 7.75
C VAL A 91 -3.02 3.64 9.19
N TYR A 92 -2.64 4.67 9.94
CA TYR A 92 -3.10 4.87 11.31
C TYR A 92 -4.62 5.05 11.37
N ALA A 93 -5.19 5.85 10.47
CA ALA A 93 -6.64 6.06 10.37
C ALA A 93 -7.39 4.76 10.04
N HIS A 94 -6.81 3.89 9.20
CA HIS A 94 -7.39 2.57 8.92
C HIS A 94 -7.44 1.69 10.17
N PHE A 95 -6.32 1.57 10.90
CA PHE A 95 -6.29 0.79 12.14
C PHE A 95 -7.16 1.40 13.26
N ALA A 96 -7.25 2.73 13.35
CA ALA A 96 -8.11 3.41 14.32
C ALA A 96 -9.61 3.15 14.06
N ARG A 97 -10.01 2.99 12.79
CA ARG A 97 -11.38 2.64 12.40
C ARG A 97 -11.70 1.16 12.58
N ASN A 98 -10.68 0.29 12.56
CA ASN A 98 -10.80 -1.15 12.76
C ASN A 98 -10.07 -1.61 14.06
N PRO A 99 -10.59 -1.27 15.26
CA PRO A 99 -9.92 -1.56 16.53
C PRO A 99 -9.82 -3.06 16.87
N TYR A 100 -10.43 -3.95 16.09
CA TYR A 100 -10.42 -5.40 16.28
C TYR A 100 -9.06 -6.08 16.02
N TRP A 101 -8.01 -5.31 15.71
CA TRP A 101 -6.66 -5.81 15.45
C TRP A 101 -5.80 -6.04 16.70
N PHE A 102 -6.18 -5.47 17.85
CA PHE A 102 -5.40 -5.53 19.09
C PHE A 102 -6.07 -6.34 20.22
N ARG A 103 -7.16 -7.05 19.94
CA ARG A 103 -7.93 -7.79 20.96
C ARG A 103 -7.85 -9.30 20.78
#